data_AF-A0A9J6H574-F1
#
_entry.id   AF-A0A9J6H574-F1
#
_cell.length_a   1.000
_cell.length_b   1.000
_cell.length_c   1.000
_cell.angle_alpha   90.00
_cell.angle_beta   90.00
_cell.angle_gamma   90.00
#
_symmetry.space_group_name_H-M   'P 1'
#
loop_
_entity.id
_entity.type
_entity.pdbx_description
1 polymer ?
#
loop_
_entity_poly.entity_id
_entity_poly.type
_entity_poly.pdbx_seq_one_letter_code
_entity_poly.pdbx_strand_id
1 'polypeptide(L)'
;MANPFEQPQRWDEVLANVDYLVARPLTIRAIRERLDLLIGYFRRNDRVNLRKSGTEEQYGEKERLLQDVSDLAREFSYAPRTQPRKGNATAQRKPTELLLAQKTRDAALPTVRVPPAVRQQSCKRPAAPFAQHTEAATVDAVSFVTRESAQPCDSQQIRGLRGLQTLGMMLLEKREVNEFTIKQRELDLQEQRMAHGEERLALDERKLMLEEKKFHMEASSRAQEHKEIIQEVKKLFEEQEKRIEELVKENLSCFSKV
;
A
#
# COMPACT_ATOMS: atom_id res chain seq x y z
N MET A 1 3.51 12.37 33.14
CA MET A 1 4.74 11.61 32.87
C MET A 1 5.61 12.48 31.97
N ALA A 2 6.89 12.67 32.33
CA ALA A 2 7.78 13.58 31.60
C ALA A 2 8.28 12.93 30.30
N ASN A 3 8.31 13.70 29.20
CA ASN A 3 8.58 13.20 27.87
C ASN A 3 10.10 13.18 27.55
N PRO A 4 10.70 12.04 27.15
CA PRO A 4 12.10 11.98 26.76
C PRO A 4 12.46 12.78 25.49
N PHE A 5 11.48 13.15 24.67
CA PHE A 5 11.70 14.03 23.52
C PHE A 5 11.85 15.51 23.89
N GLU A 6 11.32 15.92 25.04
CA GLU A 6 11.40 17.29 25.54
C GLU A 6 12.72 17.55 26.29
N GLN A 7 13.13 16.60 27.14
CA GLN A 7 14.31 16.71 28.00
C GLN A 7 15.30 15.58 27.71
N PRO A 8 16.48 15.87 27.14
CA PRO A 8 17.48 14.85 26.82
C PRO A 8 17.96 14.00 28.01
N GLN A 9 17.90 14.55 29.23
CA GLN A 9 18.30 13.87 30.48
C GLN A 9 17.34 12.74 30.87
N ARG A 10 16.09 12.76 30.42
CA ARG A 10 15.10 11.71 30.74
C ARG A 10 15.37 10.38 30.04
N TRP A 11 16.28 10.39 29.07
CA TRP A 11 16.76 9.14 28.47
C TRP A 11 17.55 8.28 29.46
N ASP A 12 18.10 8.86 30.52
CA ASP A 12 18.75 8.11 31.59
C ASP A 12 17.74 7.24 32.36
N GLU A 13 16.53 7.75 32.60
CA GLU A 13 15.43 6.99 33.23
C GLU A 13 14.94 5.86 32.31
N VAL A 14 14.80 6.15 31.01
CA VAL A 14 14.44 5.13 30.01
C VAL A 14 15.51 4.04 29.95
N LEU A 15 16.80 4.41 29.99
CA LEU A 15 17.89 3.45 30.03
C LEU A 15 17.81 2.57 31.27
N ALA A 16 17.66 3.15 32.46
CA ALA A 16 17.55 2.38 33.71
C ALA A 16 16.41 1.35 33.68
N ASN A 17 15.24 1.75 33.16
CA ASN A 17 14.10 0.86 33.02
C ASN A 17 14.33 -0.27 32.00
N VAL A 18 14.95 0.06 30.85
CA VAL A 18 15.21 -0.93 29.81
C VAL A 18 16.33 -1.89 30.24
N ASP A 19 17.38 -1.41 30.90
CA ASP A 19 18.46 -2.24 31.43
C ASP A 19 17.93 -3.23 32.48
N TYR A 20 17.01 -2.79 33.35
CA TYR A 20 16.33 -3.66 34.30
C TYR A 20 15.52 -4.78 33.62
N LEU A 21 14.81 -4.46 32.53
CA LEU A 21 13.97 -5.43 31.82
C LEU A 21 14.75 -6.39 30.92
N VAL A 22 15.77 -5.89 30.21
CA VAL A 22 16.53 -6.67 29.23
C VAL A 22 17.66 -7.45 29.90
N ALA A 23 18.03 -7.10 31.14
CA ALA A 23 19.13 -7.69 31.91
C ALA A 23 20.46 -7.70 31.11
N ARG A 24 20.66 -6.69 30.26
CA ARG A 24 21.86 -6.49 29.45
C ARG A 24 22.20 -4.99 29.47
N PRO A 25 23.49 -4.62 29.53
CA PRO A 25 23.88 -3.23 29.51
C PRO A 25 23.62 -2.65 28.12
N LEU A 26 22.66 -1.75 28.02
CA LEU A 26 22.41 -0.99 26.80
C LEU A 26 22.99 0.42 26.94
N THR A 27 23.06 1.13 25.82
CA THR A 27 23.43 2.55 25.82
C THR A 27 22.23 3.36 25.37
N ILE A 28 22.11 4.61 25.86
CA ILE A 28 21.08 5.56 25.41
C ILE A 28 21.05 5.63 23.88
N ARG A 29 22.23 5.63 23.26
CA ARG A 29 22.39 5.62 21.82
C ARG A 29 21.73 4.40 21.17
N ALA A 30 22.00 3.19 21.67
CA ALA A 30 21.40 1.97 21.15
C ALA A 30 19.87 1.96 21.29
N ILE A 31 19.34 2.48 22.40
CA ILE A 31 17.89 2.60 22.63
C ILE A 31 17.27 3.58 21.63
N ARG A 32 17.87 4.76 21.44
CA ARG A 32 17.40 5.76 20.47
C ARG A 32 17.47 5.23 19.04
N GLU A 33 18.57 4.60 18.64
CA GLU A 33 18.71 3.99 17.31
C GLU A 33 17.66 2.91 17.08
N ARG A 34 17.38 2.09 18.10
CA ARG A 34 16.32 1.08 18.02
C ARG A 34 14.93 1.71 17.92
N LEU A 35 14.67 2.78 18.67
CA LEU A 35 13.39 3.49 18.63
C LEU A 35 13.16 4.15 17.27
N ASP A 36 14.17 4.83 16.73
CA ASP A 36 14.13 5.46 15.41
C ASP A 36 13.84 4.44 14.31
N LEU A 37 14.43 3.25 14.40
CA LEU A 37 14.13 2.13 13.48
C LEU A 37 12.67 1.69 13.59
N LEU A 38 12.14 1.53 14.82
CA LEU A 38 10.75 1.10 15.03
C LEU A 38 9.75 2.14 14.52
N ILE A 39 9.95 3.43 14.84
CA ILE A 39 9.15 4.53 14.29
C ILE A 39 9.28 4.56 12.76
N GLY A 40 10.47 4.29 12.23
CA GLY A 40 10.72 4.20 10.80
C GLY A 40 9.98 3.07 10.10
N TYR A 41 9.85 1.90 10.72
CA TYR A 41 9.04 0.80 10.20
C TYR A 41 7.55 1.11 10.32
N PHE A 42 7.13 1.70 11.43
CA PHE A 42 5.74 2.10 11.68
C PHE A 42 5.25 3.12 10.64
N ARG A 43 5.99 4.20 10.41
CA ARG A 43 5.66 5.22 9.40
C ARG A 43 5.63 4.67 7.97
N ARG A 44 6.36 3.59 7.69
CA ARG A 44 6.38 2.89 6.40
C ARG A 44 5.35 1.76 6.31
N ASN A 45 4.56 1.56 7.35
CA ASN A 45 3.58 0.47 7.49
C ASN A 45 4.20 -0.92 7.20
N ASP A 46 5.46 -1.13 7.58
CA ASP A 46 6.20 -2.37 7.35
C ASP A 46 5.82 -3.42 8.40
N ARG A 47 4.60 -3.95 8.25
CA ARG A 47 4.00 -4.93 9.16
C ARG A 47 4.80 -6.21 9.26
N VAL A 48 5.55 -6.59 8.22
CA VAL A 48 6.39 -7.79 8.24
C VAL A 48 7.52 -7.65 9.25
N ASN A 49 8.18 -6.49 9.32
CA ASN A 49 9.25 -6.27 10.30
C ASN A 49 8.72 -5.99 11.71
N LEU A 50 7.53 -5.39 11.83
CA LEU A 50 6.86 -5.19 13.12
C LEU A 50 6.35 -6.52 13.73
N ARG A 51 5.92 -7.47 12.88
CA ARG A 51 5.39 -8.81 13.22
C ARG A 51 6.44 -9.90 13.50
N LYS A 52 7.72 -9.56 13.63
CA LYS A 52 8.79 -10.56 13.88
C LYS A 52 8.93 -10.96 15.35
N SER A 53 8.15 -10.38 16.26
CA SER A 53 8.35 -10.51 17.70
C SER A 53 7.01 -10.49 18.45
N GLY A 54 6.45 -11.67 18.76
CA GLY A 54 5.27 -11.81 19.64
C GLY A 54 4.05 -12.55 19.06
N THR A 55 3.03 -12.70 19.92
CA THR A 55 1.66 -13.15 19.58
C THR A 55 0.83 -12.00 19.00
N GLU A 56 -0.36 -12.29 18.45
CA GLU A 56 -1.23 -11.28 17.81
C GLU A 56 -1.57 -10.09 18.73
N GLU A 57 -1.89 -10.37 19.99
CA GLU A 57 -2.23 -9.35 21.00
C GLU A 57 -1.05 -8.42 21.32
N GLN A 58 0.16 -8.98 21.41
CA GLN A 58 1.39 -8.23 21.63
C GLN A 58 1.69 -7.27 20.47
N TYR A 59 1.27 -7.60 19.24
CA TYR A 59 1.41 -6.69 18.10
C TYR A 59 0.45 -5.51 18.18
N GLY A 60 -0.80 -5.74 18.57
CA GLY A 60 -1.79 -4.68 18.71
C GLY A 60 -1.36 -3.64 19.76
N GLU A 61 -0.89 -4.09 20.91
CA GLU A 61 -0.36 -3.22 21.95
C GLU A 61 0.88 -2.46 21.48
N LYS A 62 1.83 -3.15 20.84
CA LYS A 62 3.03 -2.53 20.27
C LYS A 62 2.70 -1.49 19.19
N GLU A 63 1.70 -1.73 18.33
CA GLU A 63 1.24 -0.78 17.30
C GLU A 63 0.65 0.47 17.95
N ARG A 64 -0.18 0.30 18.99
CA ARG A 64 -0.72 1.41 19.78
C ARG A 64 0.37 2.23 20.45
N LEU A 65 1.33 1.59 21.12
CA LEU A 65 2.45 2.28 21.76
C LEU A 65 3.32 3.03 20.74
N LEU A 66 3.54 2.45 19.55
CA LEU A 66 4.29 3.13 18.50
C LEU A 66 3.54 4.31 17.89
N GLN A 67 2.20 4.26 17.84
CA GLN A 67 1.37 5.40 17.46
C GLN A 67 1.54 6.53 18.48
N ASP A 68 1.38 6.24 19.78
CA ASP A 68 1.52 7.22 20.86
C ASP A 68 2.91 7.88 20.84
N VAL A 69 3.97 7.07 20.70
CA VAL A 69 5.35 7.56 20.60
C VAL A 69 5.58 8.36 19.32
N SER A 70 4.97 7.98 18.19
CA SER A 70 5.08 8.72 16.93
C SER A 70 4.37 10.07 17.00
N ASP A 71 3.22 10.15 17.69
CA ASP A 71 2.50 11.41 17.92
C ASP A 71 3.29 12.33 18.85
N LEU A 72 3.85 11.81 19.94
CA LEU A 72 4.76 12.55 20.82
C LEU A 72 6.01 13.03 20.06
N ALA A 73 6.62 12.19 19.23
CA ALA A 73 7.74 12.62 18.40
C ALA A 73 7.34 13.74 17.43
N ARG A 74 6.11 13.74 16.91
CA ARG A 74 5.61 14.80 16.01
C ARG A 74 5.37 16.11 16.77
N GLU A 75 4.79 16.03 17.97
CA GLU A 75 4.51 17.19 18.81
C GLU A 75 5.77 17.97 19.19
N PHE A 76 6.86 17.25 19.50
CA PHE A 76 8.15 17.85 19.90
C PHE A 76 9.13 18.01 18.72
N SER A 77 8.65 17.94 17.47
CA SER A 77 9.46 18.08 16.25
C SER A 77 10.67 17.14 16.18
N TYR A 78 10.59 15.97 16.82
CA TYR A 78 11.63 14.95 16.79
C TYR A 78 11.64 14.24 15.43
N ALA A 79 12.75 14.41 14.70
CA ALA A 79 12.98 13.75 13.42
C ALA A 79 13.76 12.43 13.64
N PRO A 80 13.12 11.25 13.56
CA PRO A 80 13.81 9.98 13.71
C PRO A 80 14.84 9.82 12.59
N ARG A 81 16.08 9.46 12.95
CA ARG A 81 17.19 9.29 12.00
C ARG A 81 17.10 7.93 11.33
N THR A 82 16.09 7.74 10.49
CA THR A 82 15.99 6.53 9.67
C THR A 82 16.92 6.68 8.47
N GLN A 83 18.05 5.96 8.45
CA GLN A 83 18.87 5.92 7.24
C GLN A 83 18.02 5.37 6.07
N PRO A 84 18.06 6.03 4.89
CA PRO A 84 17.38 5.51 3.72
C PRO A 84 18.03 4.19 3.34
N ARG A 85 17.20 3.13 3.24
CA ARG A 85 17.64 1.84 2.69
C ARG A 85 18.12 2.09 1.26
N LYS A 86 19.43 1.90 1.01
CA LYS A 86 19.98 1.82 -0.34
C LYS A 86 19.45 0.50 -0.95
N GLY A 87 18.48 0.61 -1.85
CA GLY A 87 17.95 -0.52 -2.63
C GLY A 87 16.78 -1.28 -1.99
N ASN A 88 15.56 -0.87 -2.35
CA ASN A 88 14.49 -1.73 -2.90
C ASN A 88 13.22 -0.89 -2.94
N ALA A 89 13.02 -0.23 -4.08
CA ALA A 89 11.77 0.43 -4.42
C ALA A 89 10.72 -0.66 -4.70
N THR A 90 9.95 -1.00 -3.67
CA THR A 90 8.58 -1.48 -3.89
C THR A 90 7.69 -0.30 -3.54
N ALA A 91 7.19 0.34 -4.60
CA ALA A 91 6.33 1.50 -4.55
C ALA A 91 5.12 1.23 -3.63
N GLN A 92 5.07 1.90 -2.48
CA GLN A 92 3.80 2.12 -1.79
C GLN A 92 3.14 3.37 -2.37
N ARG A 93 2.02 3.15 -3.05
CA ARG A 93 1.08 4.19 -3.46
C ARG A 93 0.54 4.89 -2.21
N LYS A 94 0.64 6.21 -2.19
CA LYS A 94 -0.09 7.09 -1.26
C LYS A 94 -1.60 6.97 -1.53
N PRO A 95 -2.47 6.92 -0.50
CA PRO A 95 -3.86 7.30 -0.65
C PRO A 95 -4.08 8.65 0.04
N THR A 96 -4.08 9.75 -0.72
CA THR A 96 -4.64 11.03 -0.27
C THR A 96 -5.02 11.87 -1.48
N GLU A 97 -6.33 11.98 -1.73
CA GLU A 97 -7.06 13.18 -2.16
C GLU A 97 -8.34 12.77 -2.88
N LEU A 98 -9.47 12.76 -2.16
CA LEU A 98 -10.77 13.10 -2.74
C LEU A 98 -11.62 13.71 -1.61
N LEU A 99 -11.43 15.00 -1.39
CA LEU A 99 -12.36 15.85 -0.66
C LEU A 99 -12.66 17.08 -1.53
N LEU A 100 -13.95 17.25 -1.83
CA LEU A 100 -14.62 18.48 -2.26
C LEU A 100 -14.22 19.13 -3.60
N ALA A 101 -15.08 18.94 -4.61
CA ALA A 101 -15.45 20.00 -5.54
C ALA A 101 -16.88 19.76 -6.08
N GLN A 102 -17.88 20.16 -5.30
CA GLN A 102 -19.20 20.54 -5.81
C GLN A 102 -19.25 22.07 -5.94
N LYS A 103 -20.08 22.57 -6.87
CA LYS A 103 -20.39 23.98 -7.23
C LYS A 103 -19.54 24.43 -8.43
N THR A 104 -20.06 24.57 -9.65
CA THR A 104 -21.26 25.31 -10.06
C THR A 104 -21.95 24.72 -11.31
N ARG A 105 -23.28 24.82 -11.33
CA ARG A 105 -24.18 24.52 -12.45
C ARG A 105 -24.50 25.80 -13.25
N ASP A 106 -24.79 25.58 -14.54
CA ASP A 106 -25.69 26.30 -15.46
C ASP A 106 -25.34 27.71 -15.99
N ALA A 107 -25.11 27.82 -17.31
CA ALA A 107 -26.12 28.32 -18.28
C ALA A 107 -25.54 28.69 -19.68
N ALA A 108 -26.21 28.19 -20.73
CA ALA A 108 -26.51 28.80 -22.05
C ALA A 108 -25.43 29.00 -23.16
N LEU A 109 -25.55 28.10 -24.17
CA LEU A 109 -25.40 28.13 -25.65
C LEU A 109 -25.24 29.48 -26.43
N PRO A 110 -25.12 29.49 -27.78
CA PRO A 110 -24.10 28.94 -28.71
C PRO A 110 -23.67 30.00 -29.79
N THR A 111 -22.66 29.76 -30.66
CA THR A 111 -22.64 30.27 -32.07
C THR A 111 -21.46 29.73 -32.92
N VAL A 112 -21.86 29.30 -34.11
CA VAL A 112 -21.25 28.81 -35.35
C VAL A 112 -20.10 29.67 -35.96
N ARG A 113 -19.05 29.04 -36.52
CA ARG A 113 -18.66 29.08 -37.96
C ARG A 113 -17.41 28.24 -38.31
N VAL A 114 -17.47 27.59 -39.47
CA VAL A 114 -16.45 26.71 -40.11
C VAL A 114 -15.69 27.48 -41.25
N PRO A 115 -14.75 26.90 -42.05
CA PRO A 115 -13.42 27.43 -42.39
C PRO A 115 -13.30 27.94 -43.86
N PRO A 116 -12.10 28.35 -44.35
CA PRO A 116 -11.38 27.55 -45.40
C PRO A 116 -9.82 27.69 -45.33
N ALA A 117 -8.97 26.69 -45.59
CA ALA A 117 -8.50 26.05 -46.85
C ALA A 117 -7.10 26.51 -47.36
N VAL A 118 -6.17 25.53 -47.45
CA VAL A 118 -5.18 25.24 -48.53
C VAL A 118 -3.99 26.19 -48.81
N ARG A 119 -2.75 25.69 -48.61
CA ARG A 119 -1.75 25.57 -49.71
C ARG A 119 -0.61 24.57 -49.39
N GLN A 120 -0.30 23.76 -50.40
CA GLN A 120 0.69 22.68 -50.46
C GLN A 120 2.06 23.16 -50.99
N GLN A 121 3.01 22.19 -51.02
CA GLN A 121 4.25 22.06 -51.82
C GLN A 121 5.54 22.50 -51.13
N SER A 122 6.70 21.84 -51.28
CA SER A 122 7.11 20.62 -51.99
C SER A 122 8.60 20.37 -51.66
N CYS A 123 8.96 19.09 -51.49
CA CYS A 123 10.22 18.38 -51.75
C CYS A 123 11.58 19.13 -51.81
N LYS A 124 12.60 18.56 -51.15
CA LYS A 124 13.94 18.31 -51.73
C LYS A 124 14.79 17.31 -50.89
N ARG A 125 14.92 16.08 -51.41
CA ARG A 125 16.10 15.18 -51.38
C ARG A 125 16.77 15.31 -52.78
N PRO A 126 18.04 14.96 -53.06
CA PRO A 126 18.60 13.59 -52.92
C PRO A 126 20.14 13.47 -52.60
N ALA A 127 20.60 12.30 -52.14
CA ALA A 127 21.63 11.35 -52.70
C ALA A 127 23.13 11.75 -52.53
N ALA A 128 23.95 11.08 -51.68
CA ALA A 128 24.71 9.78 -51.83
C ALA A 128 26.04 9.94 -52.65
N PRO A 129 27.05 9.01 -52.68
CA PRO A 129 27.46 7.86 -51.84
C PRO A 129 29.03 7.71 -51.64
N PHE A 130 29.48 6.53 -51.17
CA PHE A 130 30.80 5.84 -51.34
C PHE A 130 31.98 6.07 -50.36
N ALA A 131 32.40 4.99 -49.65
CA ALA A 131 33.66 4.24 -49.90
C ALA A 131 34.05 3.30 -48.72
N GLN A 132 34.44 2.07 -49.07
CA GLN A 132 35.12 1.05 -48.24
C GLN A 132 36.65 1.28 -48.25
N HIS A 133 37.39 0.65 -47.32
CA HIS A 133 38.82 0.19 -47.33
C HIS A 133 39.45 0.34 -45.92
N THR A 134 39.74 -0.74 -45.17
CA THR A 134 40.90 -1.69 -45.12
C THR A 134 42.03 -1.28 -44.17
N GLU A 135 42.70 -2.32 -43.62
CA GLU A 135 44.00 -2.37 -42.92
C GLU A 135 44.02 -2.17 -41.40
N ALA A 136 44.95 -2.71 -40.61
CA ALA A 136 45.78 -3.93 -40.57
C ALA A 136 46.69 -3.75 -39.33
N ALA A 137 46.88 -4.78 -38.51
CA ALA A 137 48.00 -4.89 -37.55
C ALA A 137 48.12 -6.38 -37.19
N THR A 138 49.02 -7.19 -37.77
CA THR A 138 50.47 -7.32 -37.54
C THR A 138 50.90 -7.39 -36.07
N VAL A 139 51.19 -8.60 -35.59
CA VAL A 139 52.52 -8.97 -35.07
C VAL A 139 52.68 -10.50 -35.11
N ASP A 140 53.77 -10.90 -35.75
CA ASP A 140 54.35 -12.25 -35.85
C ASP A 140 54.72 -12.86 -34.49
N ALA A 141 54.72 -14.19 -34.43
CA ALA A 141 55.81 -14.97 -33.82
C ALA A 141 55.70 -16.48 -34.07
N VAL A 142 56.50 -16.92 -35.05
CA VAL A 142 57.27 -18.18 -35.16
C VAL A 142 56.56 -19.52 -35.40
N SER A 143 56.82 -20.01 -36.62
CA SER A 143 56.71 -21.37 -37.10
C SER A 143 57.85 -22.26 -36.61
N PHE A 144 57.54 -23.51 -36.23
CA PHE A 144 58.48 -24.61 -36.34
C PHE A 144 57.76 -25.83 -36.91
N VAL A 145 58.23 -26.29 -38.07
CA VAL A 145 57.75 -27.48 -38.78
C VAL A 145 58.83 -28.54 -38.69
N THR A 146 58.46 -29.74 -38.24
CA THR A 146 58.99 -31.04 -38.76
C THR A 146 58.08 -32.15 -38.21
N ARG A 147 57.14 -32.63 -39.04
CA ARG A 147 57.20 -33.86 -39.86
C ARG A 147 57.13 -35.17 -39.06
N GLU A 148 55.96 -35.80 -39.16
CA GLU A 148 55.78 -37.18 -39.64
C GLU A 148 56.35 -38.33 -38.77
N SER A 149 55.48 -38.97 -38.00
CA SER A 149 55.54 -40.43 -37.83
C SER A 149 54.16 -40.99 -37.52
N ALA A 150 53.63 -41.75 -38.47
CA ALA A 150 52.44 -42.55 -38.31
C ALA A 150 52.78 -43.80 -37.48
N GLN A 151 52.07 -43.99 -36.37
CA GLN A 151 51.94 -45.29 -35.72
C GLN A 151 50.47 -45.50 -35.30
N PRO A 152 49.82 -46.58 -35.76
CA PRO A 152 48.52 -47.00 -35.26
C PRO A 152 48.72 -47.84 -34.00
N CYS A 153 48.21 -47.39 -32.85
CA CYS A 153 48.24 -48.17 -31.62
C CYS A 153 46.90 -48.04 -30.87
N ASP A 154 46.17 -49.15 -30.89
CA ASP A 154 45.31 -49.68 -29.82
C ASP A 154 44.16 -48.84 -29.25
N SER A 155 43.07 -48.79 -30.02
CA SER A 155 41.79 -49.45 -29.76
C SER A 155 41.41 -49.94 -28.33
N GLN A 156 41.64 -49.21 -27.24
CA GLN A 156 41.06 -49.56 -25.91
C GLN A 156 40.54 -48.40 -25.04
N GLN A 157 40.14 -47.25 -25.62
CA GLN A 157 39.64 -46.10 -24.81
C GLN A 157 38.16 -45.70 -25.03
N ILE A 158 37.34 -46.50 -25.73
CA ILE A 158 35.96 -46.09 -26.06
C ILE A 158 34.91 -46.49 -24.98
N ARG A 159 35.29 -47.20 -23.91
CA ARG A 159 34.31 -47.64 -22.87
C ARG A 159 33.98 -46.58 -21.79
N GLY A 160 34.72 -45.49 -21.67
CA GLY A 160 34.49 -44.45 -20.66
C GLY A 160 33.45 -43.36 -21.04
N LEU A 161 33.17 -43.18 -22.33
CA LEU A 161 32.36 -42.06 -22.82
C LEU A 161 30.83 -42.26 -22.70
N ARG A 162 30.35 -43.52 -22.65
CA ARG A 162 28.90 -43.79 -22.53
C ARG A 162 28.34 -43.41 -21.15
N GLY A 163 29.13 -43.56 -20.08
CA GLY A 163 28.70 -43.22 -18.72
C GLY A 163 28.50 -41.71 -18.50
N LEU A 164 29.31 -40.88 -19.17
CA LEU A 164 29.16 -39.42 -19.12
C LEU A 164 27.88 -38.94 -19.82
N GLN A 165 27.48 -39.60 -20.92
CA GLN A 165 26.25 -39.27 -21.65
C GLN A 165 25.01 -39.61 -20.84
N THR A 166 24.98 -40.77 -20.17
CA THR A 166 23.88 -41.18 -19.29
C THR A 166 23.75 -40.25 -18.07
N LEU A 167 24.86 -39.86 -17.46
CA LEU A 167 24.85 -38.90 -16.35
C LEU A 167 24.35 -37.52 -16.81
N GLY A 168 24.75 -37.08 -18.01
CA GLY A 168 24.27 -35.83 -18.61
C GLY A 168 22.76 -35.82 -18.83
N MET A 169 22.19 -36.91 -19.36
CA MET A 169 20.73 -37.04 -19.52
C MET A 169 19.98 -37.03 -18.19
N MET A 170 20.44 -37.78 -17.18
CA MET A 170 19.81 -37.77 -15.85
C MET A 170 19.83 -36.38 -15.20
N LEU A 171 20.90 -35.60 -15.39
CA LEU A 171 20.99 -34.24 -14.88
C LEU A 171 20.02 -33.29 -15.58
N LEU A 172 19.79 -33.47 -16.88
CA LEU A 172 18.79 -32.70 -17.65
C LEU A 172 17.37 -33.03 -17.19
N GLU A 173 17.01 -34.31 -17.09
CA GLU A 173 15.70 -34.74 -16.58
C GLU A 173 15.46 -34.20 -15.16
N LYS A 174 16.46 -34.32 -14.28
CA LYS A 174 16.38 -33.78 -12.92
C LYS A 174 16.22 -32.26 -12.90
N ARG A 175 16.87 -31.54 -13.83
CA ARG A 175 16.71 -30.09 -13.98
C ARG A 175 15.30 -29.74 -14.44
N GLU A 176 14.74 -30.44 -15.41
CA GLU A 176 13.39 -30.23 -15.92
C GLU A 176 12.34 -30.48 -14.83
N VAL A 177 12.46 -31.58 -14.09
CA VAL A 177 11.58 -31.89 -12.96
C VAL A 177 11.69 -30.82 -11.88
N ASN A 178 12.89 -30.35 -11.56
CA ASN A 178 13.07 -29.27 -10.60
C ASN A 178 12.46 -27.96 -11.09
N GLU A 179 12.64 -27.60 -12.37
CA GLU A 179 12.08 -26.41 -12.97
C GLU A 179 10.54 -26.45 -12.96
N PHE A 180 9.96 -27.60 -13.32
CA PHE A 180 8.52 -27.83 -13.25
C PHE A 180 8.01 -27.72 -11.81
N THR A 181 8.70 -28.33 -10.84
CA THR A 181 8.33 -28.28 -9.43
C THR A 181 8.38 -26.86 -8.87
N ILE A 182 9.39 -26.06 -9.27
CA ILE A 182 9.50 -24.65 -8.88
C ILE A 182 8.34 -23.85 -9.47
N LYS A 183 8.05 -24.02 -10.78
CA LYS A 183 6.94 -23.35 -11.45
C LYS A 183 5.59 -23.70 -10.83
N GLN A 184 5.37 -24.97 -10.48
CA GLN A 184 4.15 -25.41 -9.81
C GLN A 184 3.99 -24.72 -8.46
N ARG A 185 5.03 -24.69 -7.63
CA ARG A 185 5.01 -23.98 -6.34
C ARG A 185 4.78 -22.48 -6.50
N GLU A 186 5.32 -21.88 -7.56
CA GLU A 186 5.11 -20.46 -7.85
C GLU A 186 3.65 -20.16 -8.20
N LEU A 187 3.03 -21.01 -9.01
CA LEU A 187 1.59 -20.94 -9.32
C LEU A 187 0.75 -21.11 -8.06
N ASP A 188 1.00 -22.13 -7.25
CA ASP A 188 0.26 -22.37 -6.01
C ASP A 188 0.36 -21.17 -5.05
N LEU A 189 1.55 -20.56 -4.93
CA LEU A 189 1.74 -19.34 -4.13
C LEU A 189 1.03 -18.12 -4.71
N GLN A 190 0.93 -18.02 -6.04
CA GLN A 190 0.17 -16.96 -6.70
C GLN A 190 -1.33 -17.15 -6.46
N GLU A 191 -1.84 -18.36 -6.58
CA GLU A 191 -3.24 -18.70 -6.28
C GLU A 191 -3.57 -18.38 -4.82
N GLN A 192 -2.73 -18.76 -3.86
CA GLN A 192 -2.93 -18.40 -2.45
C GLN A 192 -2.96 -16.89 -2.22
N ARG A 193 -2.10 -16.13 -2.91
CA ARG A 193 -2.11 -14.66 -2.84
C ARG A 193 -3.41 -14.08 -3.38
N MET A 194 -3.91 -14.62 -4.48
CA MET A 194 -5.18 -14.21 -5.07
C MET A 194 -6.34 -14.56 -4.14
N ALA A 195 -6.39 -15.79 -3.61
CA ALA A 195 -7.42 -16.26 -2.69
C ALA A 195 -7.51 -15.40 -1.43
N HIS A 196 -6.37 -15.05 -0.80
CA HIS A 196 -6.37 -14.12 0.32
C HIS A 196 -6.79 -12.69 -0.08
N GLY A 197 -6.52 -12.27 -1.31
CA GLY A 197 -7.03 -11.00 -1.84
C GLY A 197 -8.55 -11.00 -1.96
N GLU A 198 -9.10 -12.06 -2.53
CA GLU A 198 -10.55 -12.27 -2.69
C GLU A 198 -11.27 -12.38 -1.34
N GLU A 199 -10.71 -13.12 -0.38
CA GLU A 199 -11.27 -13.24 0.97
C GLU A 199 -11.35 -11.88 1.68
N ARG A 200 -10.30 -11.05 1.54
CA ARG A 200 -10.31 -9.69 2.11
C ARG A 200 -11.37 -8.82 1.46
N LEU A 201 -11.51 -8.88 0.14
CA LEU A 201 -12.56 -8.15 -0.57
C LEU A 201 -13.96 -8.58 -0.12
N ALA A 202 -14.19 -9.89 0.02
CA ALA A 202 -15.48 -10.42 0.48
C ALA A 202 -15.83 -9.98 1.92
N LEU A 203 -14.85 -9.90 2.81
CA LEU A 203 -15.05 -9.37 4.17
C LEU A 203 -15.39 -7.88 4.16
N ASP A 204 -14.70 -7.09 3.33
CA ASP A 204 -14.97 -5.67 3.18
C ASP A 204 -16.37 -5.41 2.60
N GLU A 205 -16.79 -6.18 1.58
CA GLU A 205 -18.15 -6.14 1.02
C GLU A 205 -19.21 -6.49 2.07
N ARG A 206 -18.98 -7.55 2.86
CA ARG A 206 -19.90 -7.96 3.93
C ARG A 206 -20.01 -6.88 5.01
N LYS A 207 -18.89 -6.24 5.36
CA LYS A 207 -18.88 -5.14 6.33
C LYS A 207 -19.69 -3.95 5.83
N LEU A 208 -19.51 -3.57 4.56
CA LEU A 208 -20.27 -2.48 3.93
C LEU A 208 -21.78 -2.77 3.96
N MET A 209 -22.19 -4.00 3.62
CA MET A 209 -23.60 -4.42 3.67
C MET A 209 -24.21 -4.32 5.06
N LEU A 210 -23.46 -4.64 6.11
CA LEU A 210 -23.94 -4.51 7.49
C LEU A 210 -24.05 -3.05 7.90
N GLU A 211 -23.12 -2.22 7.47
CA GLU A 211 -23.13 -0.78 7.73
C GLU A 211 -24.30 -0.08 7.03
N GLU A 212 -24.58 -0.43 5.77
CA GLU A 212 -25.76 0.05 5.04
C GLU A 212 -27.06 -0.36 5.73
N LYS A 213 -27.17 -1.63 6.16
CA LYS A 213 -28.34 -2.10 6.92
C LYS A 213 -28.50 -1.36 8.24
N LYS A 214 -27.41 -1.12 8.96
CA LYS A 214 -27.43 -0.35 10.21
C LYS A 214 -27.90 1.08 9.95
N PHE A 215 -27.36 1.74 8.93
CA PHE A 215 -27.74 3.08 8.54
C PHE A 215 -29.23 3.15 8.16
N HIS A 216 -29.73 2.15 7.42
CA HIS A 216 -31.14 2.07 7.06
C HIS A 216 -32.06 1.92 8.28
N MET A 217 -31.70 1.04 9.22
CA MET A 217 -32.44 0.85 10.46
C MET A 217 -32.45 2.12 11.32
N GLU A 218 -31.30 2.80 11.45
CA GLU A 218 -31.17 4.05 12.19
C GLU A 218 -31.97 5.19 11.53
N ALA A 219 -31.90 5.31 10.21
CA ALA A 219 -32.68 6.29 9.46
C ALA A 219 -34.20 6.05 9.62
N SER A 220 -34.62 4.79 9.61
CA SER A 220 -36.01 4.39 9.85
C SER A 220 -36.46 4.73 11.28
N SER A 221 -35.63 4.42 12.30
CA SER A 221 -35.90 4.78 13.70
C SER A 221 -36.09 6.28 13.87
N ARG A 222 -35.15 7.08 13.35
CA ARG A 222 -35.22 8.55 13.41
C ARG A 222 -36.45 9.09 12.68
N ALA A 223 -36.83 8.50 11.55
CA ALA A 223 -38.02 8.91 10.82
C ALA A 223 -39.30 8.61 11.62
N GLN A 224 -39.34 7.49 12.35
CA GLN A 224 -40.46 7.14 13.21
C GLN A 224 -40.53 8.08 14.42
N GLU A 225 -39.43 8.31 15.12
CA GLU A 225 -39.36 9.26 16.24
C GLU A 225 -39.81 10.66 15.82
N HIS A 226 -39.32 11.15 14.68
CA HIS A 226 -39.72 12.45 14.15
C HIS A 226 -41.21 12.50 13.80
N LYS A 227 -41.78 11.40 13.29
CA LYS A 227 -43.21 11.29 13.02
C LYS A 227 -44.04 11.34 14.31
N GLU A 228 -43.59 10.67 15.37
CA GLU A 228 -44.24 10.68 16.68
C GLU A 228 -44.21 12.09 17.30
N ILE A 229 -43.06 12.78 17.25
CA ILE A 229 -42.94 14.17 17.69
C ILE A 229 -43.90 15.09 16.93
N ILE A 230 -43.97 14.97 15.59
CA ILE A 230 -44.92 15.76 14.80
C ILE A 230 -46.37 15.50 15.24
N GLN A 231 -46.72 14.26 15.53
CA GLN A 231 -48.07 13.91 15.98
C GLN A 231 -48.37 14.49 17.36
N GLU A 232 -47.42 14.44 18.28
CA GLU A 232 -47.56 15.01 19.63
C GLU A 232 -47.71 16.53 19.57
N VAL A 233 -46.87 17.22 18.80
CA VAL A 233 -46.96 18.67 18.58
C VAL A 233 -48.33 19.04 17.99
N LYS A 234 -48.82 18.29 17.00
CA LYS A 234 -50.16 18.53 16.44
C LYS A 234 -51.27 18.41 17.47
N LYS A 235 -51.25 17.37 18.33
CA LYS A 235 -52.23 17.21 19.40
C LYS A 235 -52.20 18.37 20.39
N LEU A 236 -51.01 18.81 20.79
CA LEU A 236 -50.85 19.97 21.67
C LEU A 236 -51.42 21.24 21.04
N PHE A 237 -51.21 21.46 19.74
CA PHE A 237 -51.82 22.58 19.03
C PHE A 237 -53.36 22.51 19.03
N GLU A 238 -53.94 21.36 18.71
CA GLU A 238 -55.39 21.15 18.74
C GLU A 238 -55.99 21.36 20.14
N GLU A 239 -55.28 20.96 21.19
CA GLU A 239 -55.68 21.19 22.59
C GLU A 239 -55.63 22.67 22.96
N GLN A 240 -54.59 23.40 22.53
CA GLN A 240 -54.49 24.84 22.74
C GLN A 240 -55.60 25.60 21.99
N GLU A 241 -55.91 25.21 20.75
CA GLU A 241 -57.01 25.81 19.98
C GLU A 241 -58.35 25.63 20.70
N LYS A 242 -58.66 24.41 21.16
CA LYS A 242 -59.89 24.15 21.94
C LYS A 242 -59.96 25.01 23.21
N ARG A 243 -58.85 25.13 23.94
CA ARG A 243 -58.80 25.93 25.17
C ARG A 243 -59.02 27.42 24.88
N ILE A 244 -58.47 27.94 23.78
CA ILE A 244 -58.72 29.31 23.34
C ILE A 244 -60.21 29.49 22.99
N GLU A 245 -60.80 28.56 22.24
CA GLU A 245 -62.24 28.62 21.91
C GLU A 245 -63.14 28.60 23.15
N GLU A 246 -62.82 27.79 24.15
CA GLU A 246 -63.54 27.73 25.42
C GLU A 246 -63.46 29.07 26.16
N LEU A 247 -62.27 29.66 26.29
CA LEU A 247 -62.09 30.97 26.92
C LEU A 247 -62.84 32.09 26.17
N VAL A 248 -62.88 32.03 24.84
CA VAL A 248 -63.65 32.98 24.03
C VAL A 248 -65.15 32.82 24.27
N LYS A 249 -65.67 31.58 24.33
CA LYS A 249 -67.09 31.30 24.62
C LYS A 249 -67.49 31.76 26.03
N GLU A 250 -66.65 31.51 27.04
CA GLU A 250 -66.88 31.95 28.42
C GLU A 250 -66.97 33.48 28.51
N ASN A 251 -66.04 34.19 27.88
CA ASN A 251 -66.05 35.66 27.85
C ASN A 251 -67.32 36.20 27.19
N LEU A 252 -67.74 35.63 26.04
CA LEU A 252 -68.98 36.06 25.37
C LEU A 252 -70.24 35.77 26.21
N SER A 253 -70.27 34.65 26.95
CA SER A 253 -71.38 34.32 27.86
C SER A 253 -71.49 35.30 29.03
N CYS A 254 -70.36 35.73 29.59
CA CYS A 254 -70.31 36.75 30.65
C CYS A 254 -70.80 38.12 30.16
N PHE A 255 -70.49 38.53 28.93
CA PHE A 255 -70.94 39.80 28.36
C PHE A 255 -72.44 39.87 28.05
N SER A 256 -73.09 38.74 27.79
CA SER A 256 -74.53 38.67 27.47
C SER A 256 -75.47 38.79 28.70
N LYS A 257 -74.92 38.65 29.91
CA LYS A 257 -75.69 38.67 31.17
C LYS A 257 -75.70 40.03 31.88
N VAL A 258 -75.07 41.05 31.30
CA VAL A 258 -75.00 42.44 31.80
C VAL A 258 -75.91 43.31 30.94
#